data_AF-A0A1F5AJF3-F1
#
_entry.id   AF-A0A1F5AJF3-F1
#
_cell.length_a   1.000
_cell.length_b   1.000
_cell.length_c   1.000
_cell.angle_alpha   90.00
_cell.angle_beta   90.00
_cell.angle_gamma   90.00
#
_symmetry.space_group_name_H-M   'P 1'
#
loop_
_entity.id
_entity.type
_entity.pdbx_description
1 polymer ?
#
loop_
_entity_poly.entity_id
_entity_poly.type
_entity_poly.pdbx_seq_one_letter_code
_entity_poly.pdbx_strand_id
1 'polypeptide(L)'
;MDVFITPEARREIEALGVLRPRPSAWGFLIGHKRGFRFIIEKVFLAGSGRALPSERLLAGLDGIWPGGIIGLFAVRSGAAFKKAVLGPAWYGKLVLDLGLSARKQSIRPFVVEFGRKFSLVRIPLAAAVRAKTDGR
;
A
#
# COMPACT_ATOMS: atom_id res chain seq x y z
N MET A 1 3.64 1.01 -15.10
CA MET A 1 4.07 1.03 -13.69
C MET A 1 3.72 -0.29 -13.05
N ASP A 2 4.50 -0.78 -12.09
CA ASP A 2 4.19 -2.01 -11.33
C ASP A 2 4.58 -1.88 -9.86
N VAL A 3 4.19 -2.86 -9.05
CA VAL A 3 4.48 -2.93 -7.62
C VAL A 3 5.28 -4.19 -7.31
N PHE A 4 6.46 -4.00 -6.73
CA PHE A 4 7.22 -5.08 -6.10
C PHE A 4 7.07 -4.99 -4.59
N ILE A 5 6.75 -6.12 -3.96
CA ILE A 5 6.64 -6.25 -2.51
C ILE A 5 7.82 -7.11 -2.06
N THR A 6 8.68 -6.56 -1.20
CA THR A 6 9.82 -7.32 -0.66
C THR A 6 9.34 -8.53 0.15
N PRO A 7 10.19 -9.55 0.35
CA PRO A 7 9.88 -10.66 1.24
C PRO A 7 9.47 -10.21 2.65
N GLU A 8 10.12 -9.18 3.19
CA GLU A 8 9.85 -8.63 4.51
C GLU A 8 8.47 -7.97 4.57
N ALA A 9 8.17 -7.07 3.63
CA ALA A 9 6.84 -6.46 3.54
C ALA A 9 5.74 -7.50 3.32
N ARG A 10 6.04 -8.59 2.60
CA ARG A 10 5.10 -9.70 2.39
C ARG A 10 4.80 -10.43 3.69
N ARG A 11 5.82 -10.74 4.52
CA ARG A 11 5.62 -11.35 5.85
C ARG A 11 4.80 -10.43 6.77
N GLU A 12 5.01 -9.12 6.69
CA GLU A 12 4.21 -8.17 7.46
C GLU A 12 2.73 -8.14 7.01
N ILE A 13 2.45 -8.22 5.70
CA ILE A 13 1.09 -8.38 5.17
C ILE A 13 0.47 -9.72 5.63
N GLU A 14 1.26 -10.79 5.65
CA GLU A 14 0.82 -12.09 6.16
C GLU A 14 0.49 -12.03 7.65
N ALA A 15 1.30 -11.34 8.45
CA ALA A 15 1.05 -11.10 9.86
C ALA A 15 -0.26 -10.30 10.07
N LEU A 16 -0.55 -9.29 9.24
CA LEU A 16 -1.86 -8.63 9.27
C LEU A 16 -3.01 -9.61 9.02
N GLY A 17 -2.83 -10.62 8.17
CA GLY A 17 -3.81 -11.69 7.96
C GLY A 17 -4.09 -12.50 9.22
N VAL A 18 -3.07 -12.76 10.03
CA VAL A 18 -3.19 -13.47 11.32
C VAL A 18 -3.85 -12.58 12.38
N LEU A 19 -3.49 -11.30 12.44
CA LEU A 19 -4.03 -10.33 13.39
C LEU A 19 -5.50 -9.97 13.14
N ARG A 20 -6.01 -10.23 11.92
CA ARG A 20 -7.41 -10.00 11.52
C ARG A 20 -7.91 -8.58 11.91
N PRO A 21 -7.26 -7.51 11.43
CA PRO A 21 -7.69 -6.16 11.73
C PRO A 21 -9.11 -5.94 11.21
N ARG A 22 -9.84 -5.03 11.87
CA ARG A 22 -11.21 -4.69 11.50
C ARG A 22 -11.28 -4.21 10.04
N PRO A 23 -12.41 -4.45 9.34
CA PRO A 23 -12.62 -3.87 8.01
C PRO A 23 -12.38 -2.35 8.04
N SER A 24 -11.79 -1.81 6.97
CA SER A 24 -11.34 -0.41 6.89
C SER A 24 -10.19 -0.04 7.81
N ALA A 25 -9.48 -1.02 8.39
CA ALA A 25 -8.14 -0.77 8.91
C ALA A 25 -7.21 -0.33 7.78
N TRP A 26 -6.37 0.67 8.05
CA TRP A 26 -5.48 1.24 7.06
C TRP A 26 -4.11 1.55 7.67
N GLY A 27 -3.13 1.71 6.80
CA GLY A 27 -1.76 1.99 7.20
C GLY A 27 -0.92 2.52 6.05
N PHE A 28 0.36 2.75 6.32
CA PHE A 28 1.32 3.31 5.38
C PHE A 28 2.11 2.23 4.66
N LEU A 29 2.48 2.55 3.42
CA LEU A 29 3.44 1.81 2.62
C LEU A 29 4.75 2.57 2.63
N ILE A 30 5.80 1.92 3.10
CA ILE A 30 7.13 2.49 3.22
C ILE A 30 8.04 1.80 2.21
N GLY A 31 8.83 2.59 1.50
CA GLY A 31 9.77 2.13 0.49
C GLY A 31 10.13 3.26 -0.46
N HIS A 32 10.29 2.95 -1.74
CA HIS A 32 10.74 3.93 -2.72
C HIS A 32 10.24 3.63 -4.13
N LYS A 33 10.43 4.57 -5.06
CA LYS A 33 10.14 4.40 -6.48
C LYS A 33 11.45 4.29 -7.26
N ARG A 34 11.57 3.26 -8.11
CA ARG A 34 12.71 3.09 -9.03
C ARG A 34 12.19 3.02 -10.46
N GLY A 35 12.37 4.10 -11.22
CA GLY A 35 11.76 4.24 -12.55
C GLY A 35 10.24 4.13 -12.48
N PHE A 36 9.66 3.17 -13.21
CA PHE A 36 8.21 2.92 -13.21
C PHE A 36 7.73 1.91 -12.16
N ARG A 37 8.60 1.50 -11.22
CA ARG A 37 8.29 0.50 -10.20
C ARG A 37 8.19 1.11 -8.81
N PHE A 38 7.12 0.80 -8.09
CA PHE A 38 7.03 0.99 -6.65
C PHE A 38 7.64 -0.22 -5.94
N ILE A 39 8.54 0.01 -5.00
CA ILE A 39 9.16 -1.02 -4.18
C ILE A 39 8.66 -0.81 -2.75
N ILE A 40 7.87 -1.76 -2.24
CA ILE A 40 7.36 -1.75 -0.87
C ILE A 40 8.32 -2.57 -0.01
N GLU A 41 8.95 -1.91 0.95
CA GLU A 41 9.91 -2.51 1.89
C GLU A 41 9.28 -2.81 3.24
N LYS A 42 8.24 -2.04 3.61
CA LYS A 42 7.52 -2.19 4.88
C LYS A 42 6.07 -1.74 4.78
N VAL A 43 5.20 -2.36 5.57
CA VAL A 43 3.82 -1.90 5.83
C VAL A 43 3.67 -1.55 7.31
N PHE A 44 3.06 -0.40 7.59
CA PHE A 44 2.87 0.08 8.95
C PHE A 44 1.39 0.33 9.22
N LEU A 45 0.77 -0.50 10.05
CA LEU A 45 -0.64 -0.33 10.43
C LEU A 45 -0.80 0.93 11.29
N ALA A 46 -1.67 1.85 10.88
CA ALA A 46 -1.77 3.16 11.52
C ALA A 46 -3.13 3.41 12.18
N GLY A 47 -4.22 2.89 11.62
CA GLY A 47 -5.54 3.18 12.16
C GLY A 47 -6.66 2.37 11.55
N SER A 48 -7.88 2.77 11.88
CA SER A 48 -9.10 2.20 11.31
C SER A 48 -10.17 3.25 11.10
N GLY A 49 -11.06 3.01 10.14
CA GLY A 49 -12.20 3.89 9.86
C GLY A 49 -12.00 4.76 8.63
N ARG A 50 -12.68 5.91 8.60
CA ARG A 50 -12.81 6.75 7.39
C ARG A 50 -11.77 7.87 7.30
N ALA A 51 -11.17 8.25 8.42
CA ALA A 51 -10.23 9.35 8.47
C ALA A 51 -8.89 8.92 7.87
N LEU A 52 -8.43 9.67 6.87
CA LEU A 52 -7.06 9.61 6.38
C LEU A 52 -6.13 10.40 7.31
N PRO A 53 -4.81 10.15 7.26
CA PRO A 53 -3.87 10.91 8.07
C PRO A 53 -3.92 12.39 7.71
N SER A 54 -3.83 13.25 8.72
CA SER A 54 -3.71 14.70 8.52
C SER A 54 -2.34 15.05 7.94
N GLU A 55 -2.23 16.23 7.31
CA GLU A 55 -0.95 16.74 6.82
C GLU A 55 0.11 16.82 7.92
N ARG A 56 -0.28 17.21 9.14
CA ARG A 56 0.62 17.22 10.31
C ARG A 56 1.16 15.83 10.63
N LEU A 57 0.33 14.79 10.55
CA LEU A 57 0.76 13.42 10.76
C LEU A 57 1.70 12.98 9.63
N LEU A 58 1.39 13.32 8.38
CA LEU A 58 2.26 13.02 7.23
C LEU A 58 3.64 13.69 7.38
N ALA A 59 3.69 14.96 7.76
CA ALA A 59 4.94 15.69 8.01
C ALA A 59 5.75 15.04 9.15
N GLY A 60 5.09 14.63 10.24
CA GLY A 60 5.76 13.92 11.33
C GLY A 60 6.34 12.57 10.91
N LEU A 61 5.61 11.83 10.07
CA LEU A 61 6.08 10.54 9.55
C LEU A 61 7.18 10.69 8.50
N ASP A 62 7.17 11.77 7.71
CA ASP A 62 8.27 12.10 6.80
C ASP A 62 9.56 12.41 7.57
N GLY A 63 9.48 12.98 8.78
CA GLY A 63 10.64 13.11 9.67
C GLY A 63 11.24 11.78 10.14
N ILE A 64 10.45 10.70 10.18
CA ILE A 64 10.91 9.34 10.56
C ILE A 64 11.38 8.56 9.32
N TRP A 65 10.66 8.71 8.20
CA TRP A 65 10.97 8.08 6.91
C TRP A 65 11.02 9.13 5.80
N PRO A 66 12.13 9.88 5.68
CA PRO A 66 12.24 10.97 4.71
C PRO A 66 12.00 10.49 3.28
N GLY A 67 10.91 10.95 2.66
CA GLY A 67 10.50 10.53 1.32
C GLY A 67 10.10 9.05 1.18
N GLY A 68 10.07 8.29 2.28
CA GLY A 68 9.84 6.85 2.28
C GLY A 68 8.37 6.45 2.19
N ILE A 69 7.44 7.37 2.47
CA ILE A 69 6.00 7.10 2.41
C ILE A 69 5.55 7.12 0.95
N ILE A 70 5.50 5.95 0.32
CA ILE A 70 5.10 5.79 -1.08
C ILE A 70 3.59 5.56 -1.25
N GLY A 71 2.83 5.40 -0.16
CA GLY A 71 1.40 5.15 -0.27
C GLY A 71 0.70 4.70 1.01
N LEU A 72 -0.51 4.18 0.82
CA LEU A 72 -1.37 3.63 1.87
C LEU A 72 -1.84 2.22 1.51
N PHE A 73 -2.16 1.42 2.52
CA PHE A 73 -2.99 0.24 2.35
C PHE A 73 -4.28 0.35 3.15
N ALA A 74 -5.30 -0.38 2.73
CA ALA A 74 -6.52 -0.60 3.50
C ALA A 74 -6.99 -2.05 3.40
N VAL A 75 -7.51 -2.58 4.49
CA VAL A 75 -8.09 -3.91 4.58
C VAL A 75 -9.57 -3.85 4.22
N ARG A 76 -9.94 -4.49 3.11
CA ARG A 76 -11.29 -4.48 2.52
C ARG A 76 -11.82 -3.05 2.39
N SER A 77 -11.15 -2.24 1.58
CA SER A 77 -11.45 -0.82 1.44
C SER A 77 -12.89 -0.55 1.00
N GLY A 78 -13.63 0.19 1.82
CA GLY A 78 -14.96 0.70 1.48
C GLY A 78 -14.91 1.95 0.58
N ALA A 79 -16.07 2.36 0.05
CA ALA A 79 -16.19 3.55 -0.80
C ALA A 79 -15.69 4.84 -0.13
N ALA A 80 -15.85 4.96 1.19
CA ALA A 80 -15.38 6.13 1.95
C ALA A 80 -13.85 6.29 1.91
N PHE A 81 -13.10 5.20 2.16
CA PHE A 81 -11.63 5.22 2.05
C PHE A 81 -11.20 5.55 0.62
N LYS A 82 -11.82 4.88 -0.37
CA LYS A 82 -11.53 5.12 -1.78
C LYS A 82 -11.77 6.57 -2.17
N LYS A 83 -12.85 7.21 -1.70
CA LYS A 83 -13.12 8.62 -1.94
C LYS A 83 -12.09 9.53 -1.25
N ALA A 84 -11.70 9.20 -0.03
CA ALA A 84 -10.77 10.03 0.74
C ALA A 84 -9.36 10.07 0.11
N VAL A 85 -8.90 8.98 -0.51
CA VAL A 85 -7.57 8.94 -1.17
C VAL A 85 -7.57 9.62 -2.54
N LEU A 86 -8.72 10.03 -3.07
CA LEU A 86 -8.81 10.79 -4.32
C LEU A 86 -8.59 12.27 -4.05
N GLY A 87 -7.33 12.66 -3.86
CA GLY A 87 -6.97 14.05 -3.63
C GLY A 87 -5.50 14.34 -3.94
N PRO A 88 -5.13 15.63 -3.98
CA PRO A 88 -3.80 16.07 -4.40
C PRO A 88 -2.67 15.53 -3.50
N ALA A 89 -2.90 15.42 -2.19
CA ALA A 89 -1.93 14.87 -1.24
C ALA A 89 -1.50 13.42 -1.55
N TRP A 90 -2.30 12.68 -2.32
CA TRP A 90 -2.05 11.29 -2.66
C TRP A 90 -1.70 11.08 -4.13
N TYR A 91 -1.66 12.14 -4.95
CA TYR A 91 -1.32 12.03 -6.36
C TYR A 91 0.04 11.34 -6.56
N GLY A 92 0.08 10.38 -7.48
CA GLY A 92 1.26 9.57 -7.77
C GLY A 92 1.63 8.56 -6.68
N LYS A 93 0.86 8.47 -5.58
CA LYS A 93 1.09 7.52 -4.49
C LYS A 93 0.34 6.21 -4.72
N LEU A 94 0.87 5.17 -4.10
CA LEU A 94 0.34 3.81 -4.17
C LEU A 94 -0.81 3.61 -3.17
N VAL A 95 -1.84 2.88 -3.58
CA VAL A 95 -2.93 2.42 -2.73
C VAL A 95 -3.05 0.90 -2.86
N LEU A 96 -2.85 0.16 -1.77
CA LEU A 96 -3.12 -1.27 -1.72
C LEU A 96 -4.48 -1.56 -1.08
N ASP A 97 -5.35 -2.24 -1.80
CA ASP A 97 -6.55 -2.85 -1.23
C ASP A 97 -6.28 -4.32 -0.88
N LEU A 98 -6.27 -4.62 0.41
CA LEU A 98 -5.94 -5.92 0.97
C LEU A 98 -7.21 -6.69 1.33
N GLY A 99 -7.46 -7.79 0.64
CA GLY A 99 -8.42 -8.79 1.09
C GLY A 99 -7.73 -9.83 1.93
N LEU A 100 -7.72 -9.64 3.24
CA LEU A 100 -7.19 -10.59 4.21
C LEU A 100 -8.31 -11.56 4.62
N SER A 101 -8.15 -12.85 4.29
CA SER A 101 -9.03 -13.93 4.75
C SER A 101 -8.19 -15.10 5.23
N ALA A 102 -8.76 -15.97 6.07
CA ALA A 102 -8.05 -17.12 6.65
C ALA A 102 -7.51 -18.10 5.60
N ARG A 103 -8.12 -18.16 4.39
CA ARG A 103 -7.74 -19.11 3.33
C ARG A 103 -6.98 -18.47 2.18
N LYS A 104 -7.10 -17.17 1.98
CA LYS A 104 -6.53 -16.46 0.82
C LYS A 104 -6.29 -15.00 1.12
N GLN A 105 -5.11 -14.53 0.75
CA GLN A 105 -4.79 -13.11 0.71
C GLN A 105 -4.94 -12.61 -0.72
N SER A 106 -5.58 -11.46 -0.88
CA SER A 106 -5.64 -10.75 -2.15
C SER A 106 -5.05 -9.36 -1.98
N ILE A 107 -4.20 -8.97 -2.91
CA ILE A 107 -3.52 -7.69 -2.92
C ILE A 107 -3.88 -7.03 -4.24
N ARG A 108 -4.52 -5.86 -4.18
CA ARG A 108 -4.91 -5.10 -5.37
C ARG A 108 -4.24 -3.73 -5.31
N PRO A 109 -3.15 -3.51 -6.07
CA PRO A 109 -2.50 -2.21 -6.13
C PRO A 109 -3.17 -1.26 -7.12
N PHE A 110 -3.22 0.01 -6.72
CA PHE A 110 -3.71 1.13 -7.51
C PHE A 110 -2.78 2.32 -7.34
N VAL A 111 -2.67 3.18 -8.35
CA VAL A 111 -2.02 4.49 -8.23
C VAL A 111 -3.11 5.56 -8.28
N VAL A 112 -2.96 6.61 -7.48
CA VAL A 112 -3.80 7.81 -7.60
C VAL A 112 -3.28 8.64 -8.76
N GLU A 113 -4.06 8.71 -9.83
CA GLU A 113 -3.73 9.47 -11.04
C GLU A 113 -4.66 10.69 -11.18
N PHE A 114 -4.18 11.71 -11.88
CA PHE A 114 -4.94 12.92 -12.20
C PHE A 114 -4.93 13.16 -13.71
N GLY A 115 -6.12 13.11 -14.31
CA GLY A 115 -6.34 13.54 -15.70
C GLY A 115 -7.24 14.77 -15.74
N ARG A 116 -8.56 14.56 -15.58
CA ARG A 116 -9.56 15.61 -15.33
C ARG A 116 -10.11 15.59 -13.90
N LYS A 117 -10.04 14.43 -13.26
CA LYS A 117 -10.42 14.16 -11.88
C LYS A 117 -9.47 13.12 -11.31
N PHE A 118 -9.30 13.12 -9.99
CA PHE A 118 -8.54 12.08 -9.31
C PHE A 118 -9.22 10.72 -9.50
N SER A 119 -8.43 9.70 -9.80
CA SER A 119 -8.92 8.32 -9.98
C SER A 119 -7.90 7.29 -9.50
N LEU A 120 -8.38 6.09 -9.13
CA LEU A 120 -7.53 4.94 -8.80
C LEU A 120 -7.33 4.11 -10.07
N VAL A 121 -6.11 4.10 -10.58
CA VAL A 121 -5.73 3.29 -11.75
C VAL A 121 -5.05 2.01 -11.27
N ARG A 122 -5.61 0.86 -11.63
CA ARG A 122 -5.03 -0.44 -11.25
C ARG A 122 -3.71 -0.65 -11.97
N ILE A 123 -2.70 -1.10 -11.23
CA ILE A 123 -1.40 -1.46 -11.79
C ILE A 123 -1.07 -2.94 -11.49
N PRO A 124 -0.18 -3.59 -12.24
CA PRO A 124 0.23 -4.96 -11.96
C PRO A 124 1.09 -5.09 -10.69
N LEU A 125 0.98 -6.24 -10.02
CA LEU A 125 2.01 -6.72 -9.10
C LEU A 125 3.12 -7.38 -9.93
N ALA A 126 4.37 -7.01 -9.68
CA ALA A 126 5.52 -7.68 -10.25
C ALA A 126 5.55 -9.14 -9.77
N ALA A 127 5.92 -10.06 -10.67
CA ALA A 127 6.15 -11.44 -10.28
C ALA A 127 7.26 -11.49 -9.22
N ALA A 128 7.07 -12.31 -8.18
CA ALA A 128 8.17 -12.66 -7.30
C ALA A 128 9.26 -13.30 -8.18
N VAL A 129 10.47 -12.73 -8.16
CA VAL A 129 11.60 -13.37 -8.82
C VAL A 129 11.75 -14.73 -8.15
N ARG A 130 11.44 -15.81 -8.89
CA ARG A 130 11.83 -17.15 -8.45
C ARG A 130 13.35 -17.10 -8.39
N ALA A 131 13.91 -17.15 -7.18
CA ALA A 131 15.30 -17.49 -7.03
C ALA A 131 15.49 -18.80 -7.79
N LYS A 132 16.30 -18.79 -8.84
CA LYS A 132 16.84 -20.02 -9.41
C LYS A 132 17.60 -20.66 -8.25
N THR A 133 17.00 -21.69 -7.66
CA THR A 133 17.79 -22.69 -6.93
C THR A 133 18.60 -23.38 -8.03
N ASP A 134 19.79 -22.85 -8.31
CA ASP A 134 20.78 -23.61 -9.05
C ASP A 134 21.09 -24.83 -8.19
N GLY A 135 20.67 -26.00 -8.69
CA GLY A 135 21.03 -27.28 -8.11
C GLY A 135 22.55 -27.41 -8.13
N ARG A 136 23.12 -27.67 -6.96
CA ARG A 136 24.39 -28.36 -6.79
C ARG A 136 24.16 -29.51 -5.83
#